data_AF-A0A932WVQ5-F1
#
_entry.id   AF-A0A932WVQ5-F1
#
_cell.length_a   1.000
_cell.length_b   1.000
_cell.length_c   1.000
_cell.angle_alpha   90.00
_cell.angle_beta   90.00
_cell.angle_gamma   90.00
#
_symmetry.space_group_name_H-M   'P 1'
#
loop_
_entity.id
_entity.type
_entity.pdbx_description
1 polymer ?
#
loop_
_entity_poly.entity_id
_entity_poly.type
_entity_poly.pdbx_seq_one_letter_code
_entity_poly.pdbx_strand_id
1 'polypeptide(L)'
;MSASTWMPADTERARQIWAEYQKQHDTIPLIGQTAGIDPVSGRVWIGESAVDIAEQMEAKGIRTPVYLVRVGFDYYVRKGQ
;
A
#
# COMPACT_ATOMS: atom_id res chain seq x y z
N MET A 1 2.29 7.31 -21.79
CA MET A 1 2.34 7.10 -20.32
C MET A 1 3.66 6.41 -20.02
N SER A 2 4.63 7.10 -19.43
CA SER A 2 5.83 6.43 -18.92
C SER A 2 5.39 5.62 -17.69
N ALA A 3 5.24 4.31 -17.85
CA ALA A 3 5.16 3.42 -16.70
C ALA A 3 6.44 3.67 -15.91
N SER A 4 6.32 4.31 -14.74
CA SER A 4 7.45 4.47 -13.82
C SER A 4 8.02 3.08 -13.58
N THR A 5 9.24 2.84 -14.05
CA THR A 5 9.89 1.54 -13.88
C THR A 5 10.06 1.32 -12.39
N TRP A 6 9.25 0.41 -11.83
CA TRP A 6 9.34 0.07 -10.41
C TRP A 6 10.70 -0.58 -10.15
N MET A 7 11.50 0.05 -9.31
CA MET A 7 12.82 -0.41 -8.94
C MET A 7 12.78 -1.17 -7.60
N PRO A 8 13.75 -2.06 -7.32
CA PRO A 8 13.88 -2.68 -6.01
C PRO A 8 13.94 -1.65 -4.85
N ALA A 9 14.52 -0.47 -5.11
CA ALA A 9 14.56 0.63 -4.15
C ALA A 9 13.17 1.17 -3.77
N ASP A 10 12.20 1.13 -4.70
CA ASP A 10 10.82 1.58 -4.45
C ASP A 10 10.13 0.64 -3.46
N THR A 11 10.33 -0.68 -3.60
CA THR A 11 9.82 -1.67 -2.64
C THR A 11 10.41 -1.45 -1.25
N GLU A 12 11.72 -1.24 -1.16
CA GLU A 12 12.39 -1.01 0.13
C GLU A 12 11.90 0.30 0.77
N ARG A 13 11.75 1.36 -0.03
CA ARG A 13 11.22 2.63 0.46
C ARG A 13 9.78 2.49 0.95
N ALA A 14 8.92 1.78 0.23
CA ALA A 14 7.54 1.53 0.64
C ALA A 14 7.46 0.74 1.96
N ARG A 15 8.34 -0.25 2.17
CA ARG A 15 8.42 -0.99 3.45
C ARG A 15 8.82 -0.09 4.61
N GLN A 16 9.78 0.81 4.40
CA GLN A 16 10.18 1.78 5.42
C GLN A 16 9.03 2.71 5.80
N ILE A 17 8.32 3.25 4.79
CA ILE A 17 7.13 4.10 5.00
C ILE A 17 6.05 3.33 5.79
N TRP A 18 5.81 2.08 5.43
CA TRP A 18 4.83 1.25 6.14
C TRP A 18 5.22 1.00 7.59
N ALA A 19 6.48 0.65 7.85
CA ALA A 19 6.99 0.45 9.21
C ALA A 19 6.93 1.73 10.05
N GLU A 20 7.14 2.89 9.43
CA GLU A 20 6.99 4.18 10.10
C GLU A 20 5.51 4.49 10.39
N TYR A 21 4.61 4.24 9.43
CA TYR A 21 3.17 4.41 9.62
C TYR A 21 2.64 3.57 10.79
N GLN A 22 3.05 2.30 10.89
CA GLN A 22 2.65 1.41 12.00
C GLN A 22 3.11 1.89 13.37
N LYS A 23 4.21 2.66 13.46
CA LYS A 23 4.67 3.23 14.73
C LYS A 23 3.86 4.46 15.14
N GLN A 24 3.33 5.19 14.16
CA GLN A 24 2.61 6.45 14.39
C GLN A 24 1.09 6.25 14.51
N HIS A 25 0.56 5.15 13.97
CA HIS A 25 -0.87 4.87 13.89
C HIS A 25 -1.20 3.52 14.54
N ASP A 26 -2.31 3.48 15.27
CA ASP A 26 -2.86 2.21 15.74
C ASP A 26 -3.45 1.43 14.56
N THR A 27 -2.74 0.41 14.11
CA THR A 27 -3.15 -0.47 13.01
C THR A 27 -3.89 -1.71 13.48
N ILE A 28 -4.08 -1.93 14.78
CA ILE A 28 -4.79 -3.10 15.31
C ILE A 28 -6.24 -3.18 14.78
N PRO A 29 -7.03 -2.09 14.72
CA PRO A 29 -8.38 -2.14 14.16
C PRO A 29 -8.42 -2.38 12.65
N LEU A 30 -7.26 -2.23 11.98
CA LEU A 30 -7.12 -2.36 10.55
C LEU A 30 -6.63 -3.75 10.13
N ILE A 31 -6.36 -4.65 11.09
CA ILE A 31 -5.90 -6.02 10.81
C ILE A 31 -6.83 -6.70 9.83
N GLY A 32 -6.25 -7.31 8.79
CA GLY A 32 -7.00 -7.96 7.73
C GLY A 32 -7.59 -6.98 6.71
N GLN A 33 -7.29 -5.68 6.75
CA GLN A 33 -7.47 -4.78 5.61
C GLN A 33 -6.21 -4.74 4.74
N THR A 34 -6.28 -4.03 3.63
CA THR A 34 -5.18 -3.82 2.68
C THR A 34 -4.61 -2.42 2.87
N ALA A 35 -3.28 -2.30 2.88
CA ALA A 35 -2.58 -1.03 2.79
C ALA A 35 -1.87 -0.92 1.44
N GLY A 36 -2.04 0.22 0.79
CA GLY A 36 -1.29 0.62 -0.41
C GLY A 36 -0.31 1.70 -0.02
N ILE A 37 0.95 1.56 -0.41
CA ILE A 37 2.02 2.49 -0.05
C ILE A 37 2.67 3.03 -1.31
N ASP A 38 2.65 4.35 -1.48
CA ASP A 38 3.35 5.03 -2.56
C ASP A 38 4.75 5.43 -2.08
N PRO A 39 5.80 4.82 -2.66
CA PRO A 39 7.19 5.09 -2.26
C PRO A 39 7.67 6.49 -2.67
N VAL A 40 7.01 7.13 -3.64
CA VAL A 40 7.38 8.45 -4.15
C VAL A 40 6.78 9.54 -3.27
N SER A 41 5.49 9.47 -2.97
CA SER A 41 4.80 10.50 -2.18
C SER A 41 4.80 10.24 -0.68
N GLY A 42 5.10 9.02 -0.23
CA GLY A 42 4.98 8.62 1.18
C GLY A 42 3.55 8.39 1.64
N ARG A 43 2.56 8.45 0.74
CA ARG A 43 1.15 8.25 1.09
C ARG A 43 0.84 6.79 1.36
N VAL A 44 -0.02 6.58 2.34
CA VAL A 44 -0.59 5.28 2.68
C VAL A 44 -2.11 5.36 2.49
N TRP A 45 -2.66 4.40 1.75
CA TRP A 45 -4.10 4.20 1.59
C TRP A 45 -4.51 2.92 2.31
N ILE A 46 -5.66 2.94 2.96
CA ILE A 46 -6.24 1.77 3.63
C ILE A 46 -7.60 1.47 2.99
N GLY A 47 -7.85 0.21 2.68
CA GLY A 47 -9.13 -0.27 2.16
C GLY A 47 -9.34 -1.75 2.46
N GLU A 48 -10.56 -2.26 2.33
CA GLU A 48 -10.85 -3.68 2.60
C GLU A 48 -10.11 -4.59 1.59
N SER A 49 -9.92 -4.09 0.37
CA SER A 49 -9.23 -4.74 -0.73
C SER A 49 -8.30 -3.81 -1.52
N ALA A 50 -7.45 -4.39 -2.38
CA ALA A 50 -6.66 -3.62 -3.35
C ALA A 50 -7.54 -2.89 -4.38
N VAL A 51 -8.75 -3.37 -4.65
CA VAL A 51 -9.69 -2.72 -5.57
C VAL A 51 -10.17 -1.41 -4.94
N ASP A 52 -10.55 -1.43 -3.67
CA ASP A 52 -11.02 -0.23 -2.97
C ASP A 52 -9.93 0.85 -2.92
N ILE A 53 -8.66 0.44 -2.76
CA ILE A 53 -7.52 1.35 -2.82
C ILE A 53 -7.41 1.98 -4.22
N ALA A 54 -7.54 1.19 -5.28
CA ALA A 54 -7.51 1.69 -6.64
C ALA A 54 -8.67 2.68 -6.90
N GLU A 55 -9.88 2.39 -6.43
CA GLU A 55 -11.04 3.28 -6.52
C GLU A 55 -10.81 4.59 -5.74
N GLN A 56 -10.27 4.52 -4.52
CA GLN A 56 -9.91 5.70 -3.73
C GLN A 56 -8.86 6.57 -4.43
N MET A 57 -7.86 5.95 -5.08
CA MET A 57 -6.83 6.65 -5.83
C MET A 57 -7.40 7.29 -7.08
N GLU A 58 -8.25 6.58 -7.82
CA GLU A 58 -8.91 7.08 -9.02
C GLU A 58 -9.83 8.27 -8.71
N ALA A 59 -10.61 8.21 -7.62
CA ALA A 59 -11.43 9.32 -7.16
C ALA A 59 -10.62 10.60 -6.86
N LYS A 60 -9.32 10.46 -6.58
CA LYS A 60 -8.37 11.56 -6.36
C LYS A 60 -7.53 11.90 -7.59
N GLY A 61 -7.79 11.26 -8.73
CA GLY A 61 -7.03 11.43 -9.97
C GLY A 61 -5.59 10.88 -9.91
N ILE A 62 -5.29 10.02 -8.94
CA ILE A 62 -3.96 9.45 -8.72
C ILE A 62 -3.84 8.13 -9.49
N ARG A 63 -2.78 8.00 -10.28
CA ARG A 63 -2.48 6.79 -11.09
C ARG A 63 -1.07 6.23 -10.86
N THR A 64 -0.44 6.60 -9.75
CA THR A 64 0.89 6.07 -9.38
C THR A 64 0.77 4.61 -8.94
N PRO A 65 1.78 3.76 -9.22
CA PRO A 65 1.81 2.42 -8.66
C PRO A 65 2.06 2.45 -7.16
N VAL A 66 1.53 1.46 -6.44
CA VAL A 66 1.67 1.33 -4.97
C VAL A 66 2.10 -0.07 -4.58
N TYR A 67 2.86 -0.18 -3.50
CA TYR A 67 3.18 -1.44 -2.85
C TYR A 67 2.01 -1.86 -1.96
N LEU A 68 1.48 -3.07 -2.16
CA LEU A 68 0.33 -3.57 -1.42
C LEU A 68 0.75 -4.58 -0.35
N VAL A 69 0.24 -4.39 0.87
CA VAL A 69 0.43 -5.30 2.01
C VAL A 69 -0.89 -5.54 2.73
N ARG A 70 -1.02 -6.69 3.41
CA ARG A 70 -2.18 -6.98 4.25
C ARG A 70 -1.82 -6.59 5.67
N VAL A 71 -2.63 -5.74 6.30
CA VAL A 71 -2.33 -5.24 7.65
C VAL A 71 -2.38 -6.41 8.64
N GLY A 72 -1.33 -6.53 9.46
CA GLY A 72 -1.20 -7.62 10.44
C GLY A 72 -0.65 -8.94 9.89
N PHE A 73 -0.26 -8.99 8.60
CA PHE A 73 0.36 -10.17 7.99
C PHE A 73 1.64 -9.75 7.24
N ASP A 74 2.67 -10.60 7.30
CA ASP A 74 3.96 -10.33 6.62
C ASP A 74 3.86 -10.45 5.09
N TYR A 75 2.70 -10.84 4.56
CA TYR A 75 2.49 -11.18 3.17
C TYR A 75 1.06 -10.84 2.71
N TYR A 76 0.92 -10.37 1.47
CA TYR A 76 -0.37 -10.11 0.83
C TYR A 76 -0.79 -11.35 0.03
N VAL A 77 -1.64 -12.21 0.61
CA VAL A 77 -2.16 -13.39 -0.10
C VAL A 77 -3.39 -13.00 -0.92
N ARG A 78 -3.43 -13.39 -2.19
CA ARG A 78 -4.71 -13.63 -2.87
C ARG A 78 -5.16 -15.04 -2.50
N LYS A 79 -6.34 -15.18 -1.90
CA LYS A 79 -6.96 -16.49 -1.60
C LYS A 79 -6.81 -17.41 -2.83
N GLY A 80 -6.02 -18.48 -2.73
CA GLY A 80 -5.77 -19.43 -3.82
C GLY A 80 -4.31 -19.77 -4.14
N GLN A 81 -3.31 -19.18 -3.46
CA GLN A 81 -1.91 -19.66 -3.46
C GLN A 81 -1.33 -19.62 -2.05
#